data_AF-A0A242DHH6-F1
#
_entry.id   AF-A0A242DHH6-F1
#
_cell.length_a   1.000
_cell.length_b   1.000
_cell.length_c   1.000
_cell.angle_alpha   90.00
_cell.angle_beta   90.00
_cell.angle_gamma   90.00
#
_symmetry.space_group_name_H-M   'P 1'
#
loop_
_entity.id
_entity.type
_entity.pdbx_description
1 polymer ?
#
loop_
_entity_poly.entity_id
_entity_poly.type
_entity_poly.pdbx_seq_one_letter_code
_entity_poly.pdbx_strand_id
1 'polypeptide(L)' 'MRANDPIIILEEAKFIWTYEEIKRARSLFKQGIKPTIVAEILEQDILNVSLLLIHLINKNLI' A
#
# COMPACT_ATOMS: atom_id res chain seq x y z
N MET A 1 -29.20 -7.13 7.10
CA MET A 1 -28.08 -6.28 6.68
C MET A 1 -28.51 -4.83 6.81
N ARG A 2 -27.73 -3.98 7.50
CA ARG A 2 -28.04 -2.55 7.61
C ARG A 2 -27.39 -1.84 6.42
N ALA A 3 -28.02 -0.79 5.91
CA ALA A 3 -27.57 -0.03 4.73
C ALA A 3 -26.22 0.72 4.91
N ASN A 4 -25.54 0.55 6.07
CA ASN A 4 -24.32 1.24 6.46
C ASN A 4 -23.16 0.28 6.79
N ASP A 5 -23.28 -1.01 6.46
CA ASP A 5 -22.16 -1.93 6.66
C ASP A 5 -21.09 -1.59 5.58
N PRO A 6 -19.84 -1.20 5.97
CA PRO A 6 -18.81 -0.87 5.00
C PRO A 6 -18.51 -2.09 4.13
N ILE A 7 -18.54 -1.90 2.81
CA ILE A 7 -18.15 -2.94 1.86
C ILE A 7 -16.64 -3.16 2.03
N ILE A 8 -16.25 -4.33 2.51
CA ILE A 8 -14.86 -4.76 2.55
C ILE A 8 -14.52 -5.20 1.11
N ILE A 9 -13.92 -4.29 0.34
CA ILE A 9 -13.60 -4.49 -1.08
C ILE A 9 -12.42 -5.49 -1.28
N LEU A 10 -11.70 -5.85 -0.21
CA LEU A 10 -10.39 -6.50 -0.29
C LEU A 10 -10.31 -7.81 0.50
N GLU A 11 -11.38 -8.62 0.53
CA GLU A 11 -11.32 -9.97 1.14
C GLU A 11 -10.29 -10.89 0.44
N GLU A 12 -9.92 -10.62 -0.82
CA GLU A 12 -8.95 -11.43 -1.59
C GLU A 12 -7.56 -10.79 -1.77
N ALA A 13 -7.34 -9.54 -1.32
CA ALA A 13 -6.03 -8.92 -1.46
C ALA A 13 -5.06 -9.54 -0.44
N LYS A 14 -4.01 -10.21 -0.91
CA LYS A 14 -2.86 -10.59 -0.08
C LYS A 14 -2.18 -9.31 0.44
N PHE A 15 -2.68 -8.78 1.54
CA PHE A 15 -2.18 -7.56 2.19
C PHE A 15 -1.08 -7.86 3.23
N ILE A 16 -0.33 -8.95 3.02
CA ILE A 16 0.72 -9.39 3.94
C ILE A 16 2.03 -8.79 3.47
N TRP A 17 2.41 -7.67 4.07
CA TRP A 17 3.71 -7.02 3.85
C TRP A 17 4.65 -7.35 5.00
N THR A 18 5.88 -7.74 4.67
CA THR A 18 6.96 -7.85 5.66
C THR A 18 7.46 -6.47 6.08
N TYR A 19 8.08 -6.39 7.26
CA TYR A 19 8.67 -5.15 7.76
C TYR A 19 9.70 -4.56 6.79
N GLU A 20 10.53 -5.40 6.16
CA GLU A 20 11.55 -4.95 5.21
C GLU A 20 10.93 -4.44 3.90
N GLU A 21 9.84 -5.04 3.40
CA GLU A 21 9.12 -4.52 2.23
C GLU A 21 8.50 -3.15 2.52
N ILE A 22 7.87 -2.97 3.70
CA ILE A 22 7.33 -1.67 4.12
C ILE A 22 8.44 -0.63 4.21
N LYS A 23 9.57 -0.98 4.84
CA LYS A 23 10.72 -0.09 4.99
C LYS A 23 11.29 0.33 3.62
N ARG A 24 11.41 -0.61 2.69
CA ARG A 24 11.89 -0.36 1.32
C ARG A 24 10.92 0.51 0.53
N ALA A 25 9.63 0.17 0.52
CA ALA A 25 8.58 0.98 -0.11
C ALA A 25 8.56 2.42 0.43
N ARG A 26 8.60 2.56 1.76
CA ARG A 26 8.66 3.85 2.46
C ARG A 26 9.87 4.69 2.03
N SER A 27 11.04 4.07 1.91
CA SER A 27 12.25 4.76 1.44
C SER A 27 12.09 5.27 0.00
N LEU A 28 11.47 4.49 -0.89
CA LEU A 28 11.22 4.88 -2.27
C LEU A 28 10.18 6.02 -2.35
N PHE A 29 9.10 5.95 -1.58
CA PHE A 29 8.10 7.02 -1.55
C PHE A 29 8.66 8.35 -1.03
N LYS A 30 9.52 8.32 -0.01
CA LYS A 30 10.22 9.53 0.46
C LYS A 30 11.13 10.17 -0.58
N GLN A 31 11.57 9.40 -1.59
CA GLN A 31 12.33 9.91 -2.72
C GLN A 31 11.42 10.45 -3.85
N GLY A 32 10.10 10.45 -3.66
CA GLY A 32 9.13 10.92 -4.65
C GLY A 32 8.84 9.90 -5.78
N ILE A 33 9.26 8.65 -5.61
CA ILE A 33 9.05 7.60 -6.61
C ILE A 33 7.56 7.23 -6.66
N LYS A 34 7.01 7.18 -7.88
CA LYS A 34 5.58 6.91 -8.11
C LYS A 34 5.21 5.44 -7.77
N PRO A 35 3.98 5.17 -7.31
CA PRO A 35 3.50 3.82 -7.00
C PRO A 35 3.71 2.78 -8.11
N THR A 36 3.56 3.17 -9.38
CA THR A 36 3.79 2.30 -10.54
C THR A 36 5.22 1.73 -10.54
N ILE A 37 6.21 2.59 -10.30
CA ILE A 37 7.62 2.22 -10.29
C ILE A 37 7.98 1.46 -9.02
N VAL A 38 7.38 1.82 -7.88
CA VAL A 38 7.57 1.06 -6.63
C VAL A 38 7.02 -0.36 -6.75
N ALA A 39 5.88 -0.54 -7.43
CA ALA A 39 5.29 -1.83 -7.73
C ALA A 39 6.22 -2.70 -8.60
N GLU A 40 6.81 -2.12 -9.65
CA GLU A 40 7.81 -2.80 -10.48
C GLU A 40 9.07 -3.19 -9.67
N ILE A 41 9.62 -2.27 -8.85
CA ILE A 41 10.84 -2.52 -8.06
C ILE A 41 10.64 -3.60 -7.00
N LEU A 42 9.44 -3.70 -6.43
CA LEU A 42 9.12 -4.63 -5.36
C LEU A 42 8.44 -5.91 -5.87
N GLU A 43 8.20 -6.02 -7.18
CA GLU A 43 7.46 -7.12 -7.79
C GLU A 43 6.08 -7.33 -7.13
N GLN A 44 5.41 -6.22 -6.83
CA GLN A 44 4.11 -6.17 -6.14
C GLN A 44 3.02 -5.62 -7.04
N ASP A 45 1.77 -5.92 -6.70
CA ASP A 45 0.61 -5.34 -7.40
C ASP A 45 0.49 -3.82 -7.10
N ILE A 46 0.17 -3.04 -8.14
CA ILE A 46 0.06 -1.59 -8.05
C ILE A 46 -1.02 -1.12 -7.06
N LEU A 47 -2.13 -1.86 -6.94
CA LEU A 47 -3.20 -1.53 -5.99
C LEU A 47 -2.71 -1.75 -4.56
N ASN A 48 -2.00 -2.84 -4.30
CA ASN A 48 -1.41 -3.12 -2.97
C ASN A 48 -0.42 -2.02 -2.57
N VAL A 49 0.46 -1.62 -3.49
CA VAL A 49 1.45 -0.56 -3.29
C VAL A 49 0.77 0.80 -3.06
N SER A 50 -0.29 1.08 -3.81
CA SER A 50 -1.05 2.34 -3.68
C SER A 50 -1.81 2.42 -2.36
N LEU A 51 -2.39 1.31 -1.90
CA LEU A 51 -3.02 1.23 -0.60
C LEU A 51 -2.01 1.39 0.54
N LEU A 52 -0.81 0.81 0.40
CA LEU A 52 0.30 1.05 1.34
C LEU A 52 0.70 2.54 1.36
N LEU A 53 0.80 3.19 0.20
CA LEU A 53 1.10 4.62 0.12
C LEU A 53 0.06 5.45 0.87
N ILE A 54 -1.23 5.22 0.62
CA ILE A 54 -2.33 5.92 1.30
C ILE A 54 -2.24 5.72 2.83
N HIS A 55 -1.95 4.49 3.26
CA HIS A 55 -1.77 4.17 4.68
C HIS A 55 -0.60 4.97 5.30
N LEU A 56 0.55 5.01 4.64
CA LEU A 56 1.74 5.72 5.11
C LEU A 56 1.52 7.24 5.19
N ILE A 57 0.80 7.83 4.22
CA ILE A 57 0.41 9.25 4.23
C ILE A 57 -0.52 9.55 5.41
N ASN A 58 -1.58 8.75 5.59
CA ASN A 58 -2.54 8.96 6.68
C ASN A 58 -1.92 8.82 8.09
N LYS A 59 -0.77 8.14 8.19
CA LYS A 59 0.01 7.99 9.42
C LYS A 59 1.16 9.00 9.57
N ASN A 60 1.34 9.93 8.62
CA ASN A 60 2.47 10.86 8.56
C ASN A 60 3.84 10.16 8.64
N LEU A 61 3.95 8.98 8.03
CA LEU A 61 5.19 8.19 8.05
C LEU A 61 6.13 8.53 6.88
N ILE A 62 5.63 9.22 5.87
CA ILE A 62 6.39 9.73 4.73
C ILE A 62 6.07 11.18 4.48
#